data_AF-A0A815YS69-F1
#
_entry.id   AF-A0A815YS69-F1
#
_cell.length_a   1.000
_cell.length_b   1.000
_cell.length_c   1.000
_cell.angle_alpha   90.00
_cell.angle_beta   90.00
_cell.angle_gamma   90.00
#
_symmetry.space_group_name_H-M   'P 1'
#
loop_
_entity.id
_entity.type
_entity.pdbx_description
1 polymer ?
#
loop_
_entity_poly.entity_id
_entity_poly.type
_entity_poly.pdbx_seq_one_letter_code
_entity_poly.pdbx_strand_id
1 'polypeptide(L)'
;QILKIHSFVRENAGKIISPSNKSTDSQLSSEFSHFNQYLYFLYAPTLVFRDVYPRTSTIRWNIVFQMFGQVLIGTILLYHVIAYYWMPVFARCFTDTKLTYPSVITSIFDLMLPGVLFFVIGFYGFFHCWLNGFAELLRFADRTFYQDWWNATSSGTFWRSWNIVVHDWLHVYVYKDLIKLFSGNKKLSAICVVIFSAILHEYCMSIVFGFCSVIFIVWFGLVGMFLRIVFPHSKGTLWNIIILTMTPISLAVVPYFYALEISARHFPSNR
;
A
#
# COMPACT_ATOMS: atom_id res chain seq x y z
N GLN A 1 6.02 -8.15 -7.98
CA GLN A 1 6.40 -8.32 -9.41
C GLN A 1 5.18 -8.50 -10.33
N ILE A 2 4.15 -9.25 -9.93
CA ILE A 2 2.92 -9.50 -10.72
C ILE A 2 2.30 -8.20 -11.30
N LEU A 3 2.14 -7.15 -10.49
CA LEU A 3 1.55 -5.87 -10.93
C LEU A 3 2.33 -5.21 -12.09
N LYS A 4 3.67 -5.30 -12.05
CA LYS A 4 4.53 -4.76 -13.10
C LYS A 4 4.42 -5.57 -14.39
N ILE A 5 4.44 -6.90 -14.28
CA ILE A 5 4.24 -7.79 -15.44
C ILE A 5 2.89 -7.50 -16.09
N HIS A 6 1.82 -7.39 -15.29
CA HIS A 6 0.49 -7.04 -15.79
C HIS A 6 0.49 -5.72 -16.55
N SER A 7 1.09 -4.66 -15.97
CA SER A 7 1.19 -3.35 -16.61
C SER A 7 1.96 -3.42 -17.94
N PHE A 8 3.09 -4.12 -17.98
CA PHE A 8 3.88 -4.29 -19.19
C PHE A 8 3.10 -5.01 -20.30
N VAL A 9 2.46 -6.14 -19.97
CA VAL A 9 1.66 -6.90 -20.93
C VAL A 9 0.49 -6.07 -21.43
N ARG A 10 -0.22 -5.36 -20.54
CA ARG A 10 -1.40 -4.56 -20.90
C ARG A 10 -1.07 -3.41 -21.85
N GLU A 11 0.00 -2.67 -21.57
CA GLU A 11 0.43 -1.53 -22.42
C GLU A 11 0.95 -1.99 -23.79
N ASN A 12 1.67 -3.12 -23.84
CA ASN A 12 2.21 -3.63 -25.10
C ASN A 12 1.18 -4.41 -25.93
N ALA A 13 0.22 -5.08 -25.31
CA ALA A 13 -0.87 -5.76 -26.03
C ALA A 13 -1.65 -4.77 -26.92
N GLY A 14 -1.93 -3.55 -26.42
CA GLY A 14 -2.59 -2.52 -27.21
C GLY A 14 -1.80 -2.09 -28.46
N LYS A 15 -0.48 -2.05 -28.37
CA LYS A 15 0.42 -1.69 -29.48
C LYS A 15 0.52 -2.79 -30.54
N ILE A 16 0.47 -4.05 -30.11
CA ILE A 16 0.54 -5.21 -31.02
C ILE A 16 -0.78 -5.36 -31.80
N ILE A 17 -1.91 -5.11 -31.14
CA ILE A 17 -3.25 -5.21 -31.78
C ILE A 17 -3.48 -4.08 -32.80
N SER A 18 -2.80 -2.94 -32.68
CA SER A 18 -2.83 -1.82 -33.64
C SER A 18 -1.42 -1.56 -34.21
N PRO A 19 -0.93 -2.43 -35.12
CA PRO A 19 0.43 -2.31 -35.61
C PRO A 19 0.61 -1.09 -36.52
N SER A 20 1.63 -0.29 -36.22
CA SER A 20 2.21 0.69 -37.15
C SER A 20 3.25 -0.03 -38.02
N ASN A 21 3.19 0.13 -39.34
CA ASN A 21 4.13 -0.47 -40.30
C ASN A 21 5.57 -0.04 -40.01
N LYS A 22 6.41 -0.95 -39.49
CA LYS A 22 7.85 -0.72 -39.25
C LYS A 22 8.71 -1.82 -39.88
N SER A 23 9.84 -1.43 -40.48
CA SER A 23 10.78 -2.24 -41.27
C SER A 23 11.70 -3.15 -40.41
N THR A 24 12.31 -4.17 -41.02
CA THR A 24 12.98 -5.30 -40.35
C THR A 24 14.19 -4.93 -39.47
N ASP A 25 15.07 -4.01 -39.87
CA ASP A 25 16.19 -3.55 -39.02
C ASP A 25 15.72 -2.68 -37.84
N SER A 26 14.57 -2.00 -38.01
CA SER A 26 13.93 -1.25 -36.93
C SER A 26 13.25 -2.17 -35.91
N GLN A 27 12.98 -3.43 -36.27
CA GLN A 27 12.37 -4.41 -35.38
C GLN A 27 13.40 -4.95 -34.38
N LEU A 28 14.55 -5.43 -34.84
CA LEU A 28 15.59 -5.99 -33.97
C LEU A 28 16.17 -4.94 -32.99
N SER A 29 16.40 -3.72 -33.46
CA SER A 29 16.80 -2.60 -32.59
C SER A 29 15.69 -2.18 -31.62
N SER A 30 14.42 -2.31 -31.99
CA SER A 30 13.30 -2.09 -31.06
C SER A 30 13.19 -3.19 -30.01
N GLU A 31 13.40 -4.46 -30.36
CA GLU A 31 13.35 -5.59 -29.44
C GLU A 31 14.39 -5.46 -28.31
N PHE A 32 15.65 -5.18 -28.64
CA PHE A 32 16.70 -4.93 -27.63
C PHE A 32 16.41 -3.69 -26.76
N SER A 33 15.85 -2.63 -27.37
CA SER A 33 15.41 -1.43 -26.64
C SER A 33 14.28 -1.75 -25.66
N HIS A 34 13.32 -2.59 -26.06
CA HIS A 34 12.20 -3.01 -25.23
C HIS A 34 12.63 -3.85 -24.02
N PHE A 35 13.62 -4.73 -24.16
CA PHE A 35 14.14 -5.50 -23.02
C PHE A 35 14.83 -4.61 -21.97
N ASN A 36 15.71 -3.69 -22.41
CA ASN A 36 16.39 -2.76 -21.50
C ASN A 36 15.41 -1.81 -20.79
N GLN A 37 14.38 -1.34 -21.50
CA GLN A 37 13.30 -0.53 -20.92
C GLN A 37 12.50 -1.32 -19.89
N TYR A 38 12.18 -2.58 -20.17
CA TYR A 38 11.48 -3.45 -19.24
C TYR A 38 12.32 -3.73 -17.98
N LEU A 39 13.60 -4.02 -18.14
CA LEU A 39 14.53 -4.18 -17.02
C LEU A 39 14.60 -2.91 -16.17
N TYR A 40 14.71 -1.73 -16.79
CA TYR A 40 14.68 -0.46 -16.08
C TYR A 40 13.36 -0.28 -15.30
N PHE A 41 12.23 -0.54 -15.95
CA PHE A 41 10.90 -0.47 -15.33
C PHE A 41 10.77 -1.42 -14.13
N LEU A 42 11.36 -2.62 -14.19
CA LEU A 42 11.30 -3.59 -13.10
C LEU A 42 11.86 -3.02 -11.79
N TYR A 43 12.89 -2.17 -11.87
CA TYR A 43 13.49 -1.50 -10.72
C TYR A 43 12.94 -0.10 -10.44
N ALA A 44 12.39 0.59 -11.45
CA ALA A 44 11.82 1.92 -11.29
C ALA A 44 10.72 1.95 -10.20
N PRO A 45 10.64 2.98 -9.35
CA PRO A 45 9.67 3.06 -8.26
C PRO A 45 8.26 3.45 -8.74
N THR A 46 7.79 2.83 -9.82
CA THR A 46 6.45 2.99 -10.39
C THR A 46 5.89 1.64 -10.81
N LEU A 47 4.56 1.54 -10.86
CA LEU A 47 3.83 0.35 -11.32
C LEU A 47 3.23 0.52 -12.72
N VAL A 48 3.28 1.71 -13.29
CA VAL A 48 2.74 2.01 -14.62
C VAL A 48 3.88 2.00 -15.63
N PHE A 49 3.83 1.07 -16.58
CA PHE A 49 4.80 0.93 -17.67
C PHE A 49 4.65 2.08 -18.67
N ARG A 50 5.78 2.66 -19.07
CA ARG A 50 5.91 3.67 -20.13
C ARG A 50 7.21 3.38 -20.91
N ASP A 51 7.21 3.67 -22.20
CA ASP A 51 8.41 3.49 -23.04
C ASP A 51 9.54 4.44 -22.63
N VAL A 52 9.19 5.65 -22.21
CA VAL A 52 10.12 6.68 -21.79
C VAL A 52 9.67 7.27 -20.47
N TYR A 53 10.58 7.30 -19.50
CA TYR A 53 10.39 7.95 -18.21
C TYR A 53 11.24 9.23 -18.14
N PRO A 54 10.77 10.26 -17.42
CA PRO A 54 11.59 11.44 -17.19
C PRO A 54 12.81 11.06 -16.34
N ARG A 55 14.00 11.52 -16.74
CA ARG A 55 15.27 11.17 -16.09
C ARG A 55 16.03 12.39 -15.58
N THR A 56 16.70 12.24 -14.44
CA THR A 56 17.64 13.26 -13.93
C THR A 56 18.97 13.18 -14.71
N SER A 57 19.74 14.27 -14.75
CA SER A 57 21.03 14.33 -15.46
C SER A 57 22.14 13.54 -14.76
N THR A 58 22.20 13.59 -13.43
CA THR A 58 23.25 12.97 -12.62
C THR A 58 22.65 12.25 -11.41
N ILE A 59 23.44 11.33 -10.82
CA ILE A 59 23.13 10.68 -9.54
C ILE A 59 23.79 11.50 -8.43
N ARG A 60 23.01 11.98 -7.46
CA ARG A 60 23.52 12.66 -6.27
C ARG A 60 23.72 11.65 -5.15
N TRP A 61 24.92 11.06 -5.10
CA TRP A 61 25.26 10.01 -4.14
C TRP A 61 25.06 10.39 -2.67
N ASN A 62 25.26 11.67 -2.31
CA ASN A 62 24.98 12.14 -0.95
C ASN A 62 23.52 11.91 -0.56
N ILE A 63 22.57 12.22 -1.46
CA ILE A 63 21.14 11.99 -1.23
C ILE A 63 20.86 10.48 -1.11
N VAL A 64 21.45 9.67 -2.00
CA VAL A 64 21.33 8.21 -1.94
C VAL A 64 21.72 7.68 -0.56
N PHE A 65 22.92 8.02 -0.07
CA PHE A 65 23.40 7.56 1.23
C PHE A 65 22.54 8.09 2.39
N GLN A 66 22.08 9.34 2.34
CA GLN A 66 21.17 9.89 3.34
C GLN A 66 19.84 9.14 3.38
N MET A 67 19.23 8.88 2.22
CA MET A 67 17.95 8.16 2.14
C MET A 67 18.08 6.74 2.68
N PHE A 68 19.10 5.97 2.24
CA PHE A 68 19.30 4.60 2.74
C PHE A 68 19.73 4.56 4.22
N GLY A 69 20.50 5.55 4.69
CA GLY A 69 20.82 5.70 6.11
C GLY A 69 19.57 5.95 6.96
N GLN A 70 18.64 6.78 6.50
CA GLN A 70 17.36 7.00 7.17
C GLN A 70 16.47 5.76 7.17
N VAL A 71 16.49 4.94 6.10
CA VAL A 71 15.80 3.64 6.09
C VAL A 71 16.36 2.75 7.20
N LEU A 72 17.68 2.63 7.32
CA LEU A 72 18.32 1.81 8.35
C LEU A 72 17.92 2.24 9.76
N ILE A 73 18.00 3.55 10.04
CA ILE A 73 17.58 4.12 11.33
C ILE A 73 16.08 3.84 11.57
N GLY A 74 15.24 4.07 10.55
CA GLY A 74 13.82 3.79 10.60
C GLY A 74 13.52 2.33 10.93
N THR A 75 14.21 1.37 10.31
CA THR A 75 14.06 -0.06 10.60
C THR A 75 14.45 -0.40 12.04
N ILE A 76 15.52 0.18 12.56
CA ILE A 76 15.93 0.01 13.96
C ILE A 76 14.84 0.56 14.89
N LEU A 77 14.28 1.74 14.60
CA LEU A 77 13.20 2.32 15.40
C LEU A 77 11.92 1.47 15.35
N LEU A 78 11.55 0.94 14.18
CA LEU A 78 10.39 0.04 14.04
C LEU A 78 10.58 -1.24 14.86
N TYR A 79 11.79 -1.82 14.85
CA TYR A 79 12.11 -2.95 15.71
C TYR A 79 11.92 -2.61 17.19
N HIS A 80 12.40 -1.45 17.64
CA HIS A 80 12.20 -0.99 19.02
C HIS A 80 10.71 -0.80 19.34
N VAL A 81 9.92 -0.21 18.43
CA VAL A 81 8.47 -0.05 18.61
C VAL A 81 7.80 -1.42 18.82
N ILE A 82 8.12 -2.39 17.98
CA ILE A 82 7.57 -3.74 18.11
C ILE A 82 8.01 -4.38 19.43
N ALA A 83 9.32 -4.45 19.68
CA ALA A 83 9.90 -5.19 20.80
C ALA A 83 9.46 -4.64 22.16
N TYR A 84 9.40 -3.32 22.33
CA TYR A 84 9.13 -2.70 23.63
C TYR A 84 7.67 -2.30 23.85
N TYR A 85 6.89 -2.08 22.79
CA TYR A 85 5.50 -1.60 22.94
C TYR A 85 4.46 -2.62 22.47
N TRP A 86 4.68 -3.30 21.33
CA TRP A 86 3.71 -4.28 20.83
C TRP A 86 3.83 -5.63 21.53
N MET A 87 5.05 -6.15 21.68
CA MET A 87 5.27 -7.47 22.26
C MET A 87 4.72 -7.64 23.68
N PRO A 88 4.80 -6.65 24.60
CA PRO A 88 4.16 -6.78 25.90
C PRO A 88 2.64 -6.89 25.82
N VAL A 89 1.99 -6.20 24.89
CA VAL A 89 0.54 -6.32 24.68
C VAL A 89 0.20 -7.69 24.09
N PHE A 90 0.95 -8.15 23.10
CA PHE A 90 0.74 -9.47 22.49
C PHE A 90 1.05 -10.61 23.47
N ALA A 91 2.00 -10.44 24.39
CA ALA A 91 2.28 -11.40 25.44
C ALA A 91 1.03 -11.73 26.27
N ARG A 92 0.22 -10.71 26.59
CA ARG A 92 -1.06 -10.91 27.29
C ARG A 92 -2.03 -11.78 26.49
N CYS A 93 -2.06 -11.62 25.16
CA CYS A 93 -2.85 -12.47 24.27
C CYS A 93 -2.42 -13.95 24.30
N PHE A 94 -1.15 -14.24 24.60
CA PHE A 94 -0.62 -15.60 24.67
C PHE A 94 -0.81 -16.25 26.04
N THR A 95 -0.90 -15.45 27.11
CA THR A 95 -0.99 -15.95 28.50
C THR A 95 -2.41 -15.97 29.06
N ASP A 96 -3.27 -15.03 28.66
CA ASP A 96 -4.60 -14.91 29.25
C ASP A 96 -5.56 -15.97 28.72
N THR A 97 -6.10 -16.79 29.63
CA THR A 97 -7.04 -17.87 29.30
C THR A 97 -8.49 -17.38 29.08
N LYS A 98 -8.79 -16.11 29.40
CA LYS A 98 -10.14 -15.54 29.26
C LYS A 98 -10.12 -14.20 28.54
N LEU A 99 -10.62 -14.19 27.30
CA LEU A 99 -10.87 -12.97 26.54
C LEU A 99 -12.12 -12.28 27.09
N THR A 100 -11.93 -11.15 27.76
CA THR A 100 -13.01 -10.28 28.25
C THR A 100 -13.07 -9.00 27.41
N TYR A 101 -14.28 -8.44 27.23
CA TYR A 101 -14.44 -7.19 26.47
C TYR A 101 -13.57 -6.03 26.99
N PRO A 102 -13.44 -5.78 28.31
CA PRO A 102 -12.56 -4.73 28.82
C PRO A 102 -11.10 -4.97 28.45
N SER A 103 -10.60 -6.21 28.53
CA SER A 103 -9.21 -6.55 28.18
C SER A 103 -8.90 -6.28 26.69
N VAL A 104 -9.86 -6.63 25.81
CA VAL A 104 -9.75 -6.34 24.37
C VAL A 104 -9.67 -4.83 24.11
N ILE A 105 -10.58 -4.06 24.73
CA ILE A 105 -10.61 -2.61 24.55
C ILE A 105 -9.32 -1.97 25.06
N THR A 106 -8.86 -2.31 26.27
CA THR A 106 -7.61 -1.81 26.83
C THR A 106 -6.41 -2.15 25.95
N SER A 107 -6.34 -3.38 25.43
CA SER A 107 -5.24 -3.77 24.53
C SER A 107 -5.24 -3.03 23.20
N ILE A 108 -6.42 -2.73 22.65
CA ILE A 108 -6.54 -1.87 21.46
C ILE A 108 -6.01 -0.46 21.79
N PHE A 109 -6.43 0.13 22.92
CA PHE A 109 -5.94 1.46 23.34
C PHE A 109 -4.42 1.50 23.54
N ASP A 110 -3.85 0.47 24.18
CA ASP A 110 -2.40 0.34 24.39
C ASP A 110 -1.62 0.28 23.06
N LEU A 111 -2.24 -0.27 22.00
CA LEU A 111 -1.63 -0.40 20.68
C LEU A 111 -1.82 0.82 19.77
N MET A 112 -2.76 1.74 20.08
CA MET A 112 -3.05 2.88 19.20
C MET A 112 -1.84 3.78 19.00
N LEU A 113 -1.19 4.24 20.08
CA LEU A 113 -0.04 5.16 19.97
C LEU A 113 1.18 4.47 19.33
N PRO A 114 1.62 3.28 19.79
CA PRO A 114 2.68 2.53 19.11
C PRO A 114 2.36 2.22 17.65
N GLY A 115 1.09 1.95 17.33
CA GLY A 115 0.62 1.73 15.97
C GLY A 115 0.77 2.94 15.06
N VAL A 116 0.44 4.14 15.56
CA VAL A 116 0.68 5.40 14.84
C VAL A 116 2.16 5.65 14.62
N LEU A 117 3.00 5.43 15.63
CA LEU A 117 4.46 5.58 15.50
C LEU A 117 5.02 4.61 14.46
N PHE A 118 4.62 3.34 14.53
CA PHE A 118 5.00 2.32 13.56
C PHE A 118 4.60 2.72 12.13
N PHE A 119 3.37 3.21 11.97
CA PHE A 119 2.84 3.63 10.68
C PHE A 119 3.56 4.85 10.11
N VAL A 120 3.81 5.91 10.90
CA VAL A 120 4.47 7.13 10.42
C VAL A 120 5.93 6.85 10.06
N ILE A 121 6.66 6.11 10.91
CA ILE A 121 8.06 5.74 10.64
C ILE A 121 8.13 4.82 9.41
N GLY A 122 7.25 3.83 9.31
CA GLY A 122 7.19 2.93 8.16
C GLY A 122 6.80 3.65 6.87
N PHE A 123 5.83 4.57 6.94
CA PHE A 123 5.42 5.39 5.81
C PHE A 123 6.57 6.25 5.30
N TYR A 124 7.23 7.00 6.19
CA TYR A 124 8.36 7.83 5.84
C TYR A 124 9.53 6.98 5.30
N GLY A 125 9.92 5.93 6.02
CA GLY A 125 11.02 5.05 5.62
C GLY A 125 10.79 4.41 4.25
N PHE A 126 9.58 3.95 3.95
CA PHE A 126 9.28 3.32 2.67
C PHE A 126 8.97 4.34 1.55
N PHE A 127 7.94 5.16 1.70
CA PHE A 127 7.47 6.02 0.61
C PHE A 127 8.38 7.21 0.37
N HIS A 128 8.98 7.77 1.42
CA HIS A 128 9.92 8.87 1.27
C HIS A 128 11.31 8.33 1.00
N CYS A 129 11.94 7.67 1.97
CA CYS A 129 13.36 7.35 1.90
C CYS A 129 13.67 6.24 0.87
N TRP A 130 13.00 5.09 0.97
CA TRP A 130 13.29 3.95 0.09
C TRP A 130 12.99 4.25 -1.37
N LEU A 131 11.77 4.73 -1.69
CA LEU A 131 11.41 5.03 -3.08
C LEU A 131 12.26 6.16 -3.67
N ASN A 132 12.57 7.24 -2.91
CA ASN A 132 13.47 8.29 -3.42
C ASN A 132 14.92 7.82 -3.54
N GLY A 133 15.39 6.93 -2.65
CA GLY A 133 16.71 6.31 -2.76
C GLY A 133 16.86 5.53 -4.06
N PHE A 134 15.89 4.67 -4.39
CA PHE A 134 15.85 3.97 -5.67
C PHE A 134 15.62 4.92 -6.86
N ALA A 135 14.79 5.95 -6.71
CA ALA A 135 14.57 6.94 -7.76
C ALA A 135 15.87 7.68 -8.11
N GLU A 136 16.65 8.09 -7.12
CA GLU A 136 17.93 8.77 -7.34
C GLU A 136 18.95 7.81 -7.96
N LEU A 137 19.07 6.57 -7.47
CA LEU A 137 19.95 5.54 -8.04
C LEU A 137 19.66 5.26 -9.53
N LEU A 138 18.38 5.19 -9.89
CA LEU A 138 17.95 4.90 -11.27
C LEU A 138 17.91 6.15 -12.16
N ARG A 139 18.13 7.34 -11.60
CA ARG A 139 17.89 8.64 -12.24
C ARG A 139 16.44 8.81 -12.68
N PHE A 140 15.49 8.28 -11.92
CA PHE A 140 14.06 8.47 -12.11
C PHE A 140 13.64 9.85 -11.57
N ALA A 141 13.07 10.68 -12.43
CA ALA A 141 12.73 12.07 -12.08
C ALA A 141 11.32 12.24 -11.53
N ASP A 142 10.38 11.33 -11.84
CA ASP A 142 9.04 11.38 -11.28
C ASP A 142 9.05 10.85 -9.83
N ARG A 143 8.99 11.75 -8.85
CA ARG A 143 9.15 11.41 -7.44
C ARG A 143 7.87 11.63 -6.64
N THR A 144 6.74 11.72 -7.33
CA THR A 144 5.44 11.98 -6.71
C THR A 144 4.83 10.67 -6.20
N PHE A 145 5.42 10.08 -5.17
CA PHE A 145 4.96 8.78 -4.63
C PHE A 145 3.76 8.92 -3.68
N TYR A 146 3.62 10.08 -3.05
CA TYR A 146 2.53 10.46 -2.18
C TYR A 146 2.35 11.99 -2.19
N GLN A 147 1.23 12.47 -1.64
CA GLN A 147 0.89 13.87 -1.42
C GLN A 147 0.41 14.05 0.03
N ASP A 148 -0.05 15.25 0.39
CA ASP A 148 -0.47 15.63 1.75
C ASP A 148 -1.79 14.95 2.19
N TRP A 149 -1.78 13.63 2.24
CA TRP A 149 -2.94 12.78 2.55
C TRP A 149 -3.47 13.02 3.97
N TRP A 150 -2.62 13.46 4.89
CA TRP A 150 -3.00 13.80 6.27
C TRP A 150 -3.90 15.04 6.32
N ASN A 151 -3.88 15.89 5.29
CA ASN A 151 -4.74 17.06 5.13
C ASN A 151 -5.97 16.76 4.26
N ALA A 152 -6.23 15.49 3.93
CA ALA A 152 -7.34 15.13 3.05
C ALA A 152 -8.69 15.50 3.66
N THR A 153 -9.47 16.27 2.90
CA THR A 153 -10.81 16.75 3.27
C THR A 153 -11.94 15.91 2.67
N SER A 154 -11.60 14.86 1.92
CA SER A 154 -12.56 13.89 1.36
C SER A 154 -11.94 12.50 1.23
N SER A 155 -12.78 11.46 1.22
CA SER A 155 -12.35 10.07 1.06
C SER A 155 -11.58 9.87 -0.25
N GLY A 156 -12.07 10.48 -1.33
CA GLY A 156 -11.44 10.38 -2.64
C GLY A 156 -10.05 11.04 -2.67
N THR A 157 -9.87 12.17 -1.97
CA THR A 157 -8.56 12.83 -1.88
C THR A 157 -7.57 11.96 -1.10
N PHE A 158 -8.00 11.39 0.04
CA PHE A 158 -7.15 10.53 0.87
C PHE A 158 -6.59 9.33 0.08
N TRP A 159 -7.47 8.55 -0.57
CA TRP A 159 -7.06 7.36 -1.33
C TRP A 159 -6.17 7.68 -2.54
N ARG A 160 -6.29 8.88 -3.11
CA ARG A 160 -5.44 9.33 -4.23
C ARG A 160 -4.07 9.85 -3.81
N SER A 161 -3.93 10.30 -2.56
CA SER A 161 -2.73 11.00 -2.09
C SER A 161 -1.83 10.14 -1.21
N TRP A 162 -2.36 9.11 -0.55
CA TRP A 162 -1.59 8.25 0.36
C TRP A 162 -0.48 7.44 -0.35
N ASN A 163 -0.86 6.69 -1.39
CA ASN A 163 0.06 5.83 -2.14
C ASN A 163 -0.27 5.95 -3.64
N ILE A 164 0.33 6.96 -4.27
CA ILE A 164 0.07 7.30 -5.67
C ILE A 164 0.49 6.15 -6.59
N VAL A 165 1.60 5.47 -6.27
CA VAL A 165 2.14 4.37 -7.08
C VAL A 165 1.13 3.23 -7.26
N VAL A 166 0.50 2.79 -6.16
CA VAL A 166 -0.53 1.74 -6.22
C VAL A 166 -1.86 2.30 -6.72
N HIS A 167 -2.22 3.52 -6.30
CA HIS A 167 -3.43 4.18 -6.75
C HIS A 167 -3.47 4.30 -8.28
N ASP A 168 -2.38 4.73 -8.92
CA ASP A 168 -2.33 4.92 -10.37
C ASP A 168 -2.45 3.59 -11.12
N TRP A 169 -1.82 2.53 -10.62
CA TRP A 169 -1.98 1.20 -11.18
C TRP A 169 -3.44 0.73 -11.08
N LEU A 170 -4.07 0.86 -9.90
CA LEU A 170 -5.47 0.52 -9.70
C LEU A 170 -6.38 1.37 -10.60
N HIS A 171 -6.09 2.66 -10.75
CA HIS A 171 -6.90 3.56 -11.54
C HIS A 171 -6.81 3.24 -13.04
N VAL A 172 -5.59 3.08 -13.58
CA VAL A 172 -5.36 2.85 -15.01
C VAL A 172 -5.81 1.47 -15.44
N TYR A 173 -5.51 0.44 -14.67
CA TYR A 173 -5.65 -0.96 -15.10
C TYR A 173 -6.85 -1.70 -14.53
N VAL A 174 -7.42 -1.23 -13.42
CA VAL A 174 -8.56 -1.89 -12.79
C VAL A 174 -9.81 -1.02 -12.93
N TYR A 175 -9.78 0.20 -12.38
CA TYR A 175 -10.94 1.09 -12.35
C TYR A 175 -11.44 1.46 -13.75
N LYS A 176 -10.57 1.88 -14.68
CA LYS A 176 -10.98 2.23 -16.05
C LYS A 176 -11.60 1.06 -16.81
N ASP A 177 -11.12 -0.16 -16.57
CA ASP A 177 -11.65 -1.35 -17.23
C ASP A 177 -12.99 -1.78 -16.61
N LEU A 178 -13.13 -1.69 -15.28
CA LEU A 178 -14.42 -1.89 -14.61
C LEU A 178 -15.47 -0.86 -15.04
N ILE A 179 -15.07 0.40 -15.27
CA ILE A 179 -15.97 1.43 -15.80
C ILE A 179 -16.52 1.04 -17.16
N LYS A 180 -15.67 0.49 -18.04
CA LYS A 180 -16.11 -0.01 -19.36
C LYS A 180 -17.01 -1.22 -19.22
N LEU A 181 -16.64 -2.17 -18.35
CA LEU A 181 -17.40 -3.40 -18.10
C LEU A 181 -18.80 -3.13 -17.53
N PHE A 182 -18.92 -2.14 -16.64
CA PHE A 182 -20.17 -1.77 -15.98
C PHE A 182 -20.88 -0.57 -16.64
N SER A 183 -20.66 -0.38 -17.94
CA SER A 183 -21.37 0.64 -18.75
C SER A 183 -21.37 2.05 -18.14
N GLY A 184 -20.24 2.46 -17.54
CA GLY A 184 -20.07 3.79 -16.96
C GLY A 184 -20.42 3.92 -15.47
N ASN A 185 -20.80 2.84 -14.77
CA ASN A 185 -21.18 2.91 -13.36
C ASN A 185 -19.97 3.18 -12.43
N LYS A 186 -19.78 4.46 -12.07
CA LYS A 186 -18.68 4.93 -11.22
C LYS A 186 -18.72 4.40 -9.79
N LYS A 187 -19.92 4.28 -9.19
CA LYS A 187 -20.07 3.83 -7.80
C LYS A 187 -19.69 2.36 -7.69
N LEU A 188 -20.25 1.52 -8.55
CA LEU A 188 -19.96 0.08 -8.58
C LEU A 188 -18.47 -0.17 -8.84
N SER A 189 -17.89 0.50 -9.85
CA SER A 189 -16.47 0.35 -10.17
C SER A 189 -15.56 0.72 -9.00
N ALA A 190 -15.87 1.80 -8.29
CA ALA A 190 -15.08 2.22 -7.14
C ALA A 190 -15.20 1.24 -5.96
N ILE A 191 -16.38 0.65 -5.74
CA ILE A 191 -16.58 -0.39 -4.71
C ILE A 191 -15.76 -1.64 -5.06
N CYS A 192 -15.84 -2.11 -6.31
CA CYS A 192 -15.09 -3.27 -6.76
C CYS A 192 -13.56 -3.06 -6.62
N VAL A 193 -13.04 -1.86 -6.90
CA VAL A 193 -11.61 -1.57 -6.69
C VAL A 193 -11.21 -1.64 -5.22
N VAL A 194 -12.05 -1.14 -4.31
CA VAL A 194 -11.77 -1.21 -2.85
C VAL A 194 -11.78 -2.66 -2.37
N ILE A 195 -12.77 -3.45 -2.78
CA ILE A 195 -12.85 -4.88 -2.42
C ILE A 195 -11.65 -5.65 -2.98
N PHE A 196 -11.31 -5.42 -4.25
CA PHE A 196 -10.14 -6.02 -4.88
C PHE A 196 -8.85 -5.67 -4.11
N SER A 197 -8.69 -4.40 -3.74
CA SER A 197 -7.56 -3.97 -2.92
C SER A 197 -7.55 -4.64 -1.54
N ALA A 198 -8.71 -4.78 -0.88
CA ALA A 198 -8.84 -5.44 0.42
C ALA A 198 -8.42 -6.92 0.36
N ILE A 199 -8.85 -7.64 -0.69
CA ILE A 199 -8.47 -9.04 -0.93
C ILE A 199 -6.96 -9.16 -1.13
N LEU A 200 -6.34 -8.26 -1.90
CA LEU A 200 -4.88 -8.28 -2.09
C LEU A 200 -4.11 -8.05 -0.78
N HIS A 201 -4.58 -7.14 0.08
CA HIS A 201 -3.96 -6.95 1.39
C HIS A 201 -4.08 -8.19 2.26
N GLU A 202 -5.25 -8.81 2.35
CA GLU A 202 -5.43 -10.07 3.09
C GLU A 202 -4.59 -11.21 2.50
N TYR A 203 -4.45 -11.29 1.18
CA TYR A 203 -3.59 -12.27 0.52
C TYR A 203 -2.12 -12.08 0.91
N CYS A 204 -1.61 -10.83 0.90
CA CYS A 204 -0.26 -10.52 1.37
C CYS A 204 -0.07 -10.93 2.83
N MET A 205 -1.03 -10.59 3.71
CA MET A 205 -0.98 -10.98 5.11
C MET A 205 -1.03 -12.50 5.30
N SER A 206 -1.84 -13.19 4.50
CA SER A 206 -1.94 -14.65 4.55
C SER A 206 -0.64 -15.35 4.21
N ILE A 207 0.14 -14.80 3.27
CA ILE A 207 1.50 -15.29 2.98
C ILE A 207 2.44 -15.04 4.15
N VAL A 208 2.39 -13.84 4.75
CA VAL A 208 3.30 -13.46 5.85
C VAL A 208 3.05 -14.29 7.11
N PHE A 209 1.78 -14.51 7.47
CA PHE A 209 1.41 -15.19 8.70
C PHE A 209 1.13 -16.69 8.54
N GLY A 210 0.99 -17.18 7.31
CA GLY A 210 0.71 -18.59 7.01
C GLY A 210 -0.76 -19.00 7.20
N PHE A 211 -1.68 -18.04 7.39
CA PHE A 211 -3.12 -18.30 7.51
C PHE A 211 -3.97 -17.09 7.05
N CYS A 212 -5.22 -17.36 6.65
CA CYS A 212 -6.18 -16.32 6.27
C CYS A 212 -7.09 -15.95 7.46
N SER A 213 -7.08 -14.68 7.88
CA SER A 213 -7.84 -14.17 9.04
C SER A 213 -9.10 -13.41 8.64
N VAL A 214 -9.21 -12.98 7.38
CA VAL A 214 -10.22 -12.07 6.81
C VAL A 214 -10.35 -10.69 7.47
N ILE A 215 -9.59 -10.40 8.54
CA ILE A 215 -9.69 -9.16 9.31
C ILE A 215 -9.32 -7.94 8.47
N PHE A 216 -8.37 -8.05 7.54
CA PHE A 216 -8.03 -6.96 6.65
C PHE A 216 -9.20 -6.67 5.70
N ILE A 217 -9.87 -7.70 5.17
CA ILE A 217 -11.05 -7.53 4.31
C ILE A 217 -12.18 -6.82 5.06
N VAL A 218 -12.47 -7.28 6.28
CA VAL A 218 -13.55 -6.71 7.11
C VAL A 218 -13.23 -5.26 7.47
N TRP A 219 -12.02 -4.99 7.98
CA TRP A 219 -11.68 -3.67 8.49
C TRP A 219 -11.38 -2.65 7.39
N PHE A 220 -10.52 -3.00 6.42
CA PHE A 220 -10.17 -2.10 5.33
C PHE A 220 -11.31 -1.98 4.30
N GLY A 221 -11.93 -3.11 3.94
CA GLY A 221 -13.00 -3.15 2.93
C GLY A 221 -14.32 -2.63 3.48
N LEU A 222 -14.89 -3.30 4.50
CA LEU A 222 -16.27 -3.02 4.93
C LEU A 222 -16.38 -1.75 5.77
N VAL A 223 -15.51 -1.54 6.76
CA VAL A 223 -15.56 -0.33 7.60
C VAL A 223 -15.18 0.91 6.79
N GLY A 224 -14.14 0.81 5.95
CA GLY A 224 -13.76 1.89 5.03
C GLY A 224 -14.88 2.27 4.04
N MET A 225 -15.59 1.29 3.50
CA MET A 225 -16.76 1.53 2.64
C MET A 225 -17.95 2.08 3.41
N PHE A 226 -18.22 1.57 4.61
CA PHE A 226 -19.30 2.04 5.48
C PHE A 226 -19.14 3.53 5.78
N LEU A 227 -17.94 3.97 6.18
CA LEU A 227 -17.64 5.38 6.43
C LEU A 227 -17.90 6.24 5.18
N ARG A 228 -17.58 5.75 3.99
CA ARG A 228 -17.85 6.45 2.73
C ARG A 228 -19.34 6.55 2.40
N ILE A 229 -20.14 5.55 2.76
CA ILE A 229 -21.60 5.54 2.52
C ILE A 229 -22.34 6.41 3.52
N VAL A 230 -21.93 6.38 4.80
CA VAL A 230 -22.57 7.16 5.88
C VAL A 230 -22.21 8.64 5.79
N PHE A 231 -20.99 8.96 5.35
CA PHE A 231 -20.50 10.33 5.25
C PHE A 231 -20.18 10.74 3.80
N PRO A 232 -21.14 10.67 2.86
CA PRO A 232 -20.89 10.87 1.43
C PRO A 232 -20.60 12.34 1.09
N HIS A 233 -21.07 13.28 1.92
CA HIS A 233 -20.97 14.72 1.74
C HIS A 233 -20.11 15.43 2.78
N SER A 234 -19.51 14.70 3.73
CA SER A 234 -18.58 15.25 4.70
C SER A 234 -17.36 15.80 3.98
N LYS A 235 -17.30 17.12 3.85
CA LYS A 235 -16.19 17.85 3.27
C LYS A 235 -15.55 18.73 4.34
N GLY A 236 -14.26 18.99 4.17
CA GLY A 236 -13.51 19.87 5.06
C GLY A 236 -13.06 19.18 6.34
N THR A 237 -13.03 19.92 7.44
CA THR A 237 -12.39 19.51 8.70
C THR A 237 -12.99 18.26 9.33
N LEU A 238 -14.32 18.06 9.23
CA LEU A 238 -14.97 16.89 9.82
C LEU A 238 -14.45 15.58 9.25
N TRP A 239 -14.30 15.51 7.92
CA TRP A 239 -13.78 14.30 7.28
C TRP A 239 -12.32 14.03 7.64
N ASN A 240 -11.53 15.10 7.78
CA ASN A 240 -10.15 15.01 8.23
C ASN A 240 -10.07 14.42 9.65
N ILE A 241 -10.88 14.91 10.59
CA ILE A 241 -10.96 14.38 11.95
C ILE A 241 -11.38 12.90 11.96
N ILE A 242 -12.36 12.52 11.14
CA ILE A 242 -12.81 11.12 11.03
C ILE A 242 -11.65 10.21 10.60
N ILE A 243 -10.93 10.57 9.53
CA ILE A 243 -9.78 9.76 9.07
C ILE A 243 -8.70 9.70 10.14
N LEU A 244 -8.29 10.85 10.68
CA LEU A 244 -7.21 10.92 11.67
C LEU A 244 -7.54 10.18 12.96
N THR A 245 -8.82 10.04 13.31
CA THR A 245 -9.27 9.25 14.47
C THR A 245 -9.38 7.76 14.13
N MET A 246 -9.87 7.42 12.94
CA MET A 246 -10.04 6.02 12.53
C MET A 246 -8.72 5.33 12.20
N THR A 247 -7.71 6.07 11.74
CA THR A 247 -6.39 5.50 11.40
C THR A 247 -5.71 4.85 12.61
N PRO A 248 -5.52 5.52 13.78
CA PRO A 248 -4.97 4.89 14.98
C PRO A 248 -5.74 3.65 15.45
N ILE A 249 -7.08 3.71 15.43
CA ILE A 249 -7.93 2.58 15.82
C ILE A 249 -7.68 1.40 14.87
N SER A 250 -7.60 1.66 13.56
CA SER A 250 -7.34 0.63 12.56
C SER A 250 -5.96 0.00 12.72
N LEU A 251 -4.95 0.82 13.01
CA LEU A 251 -3.58 0.40 13.25
C LEU A 251 -3.42 -0.42 14.54
N ALA A 252 -4.37 -0.34 15.48
CA ALA A 252 -4.40 -1.17 16.68
C ALA A 252 -5.22 -2.45 16.51
N VAL A 253 -6.43 -2.33 15.95
CA VAL A 253 -7.38 -3.44 15.77
C VAL A 253 -6.77 -4.55 14.92
N VAL A 254 -6.25 -4.21 13.74
CA VAL A 254 -5.74 -5.21 12.79
C VAL A 254 -4.64 -6.08 13.41
N PRO A 255 -3.50 -5.53 13.91
CA PRO A 255 -2.45 -6.36 14.48
C PRO A 255 -2.88 -7.09 15.75
N TYR A 256 -3.77 -6.51 16.57
CA TYR A 256 -4.31 -7.19 17.76
C TYR A 256 -5.06 -8.47 17.41
N PHE A 257 -5.96 -8.41 16.42
CA PHE A 257 -6.71 -9.60 15.99
C PHE A 257 -5.83 -10.63 15.30
N TYR A 258 -4.79 -10.23 14.55
CA TYR A 258 -3.79 -11.19 14.07
C TYR A 258 -3.03 -11.85 15.21
N ALA A 259 -2.65 -11.10 16.25
CA ALA A 259 -1.97 -11.67 17.42
C ALA A 259 -2.86 -12.67 18.17
N LEU A 260 -4.16 -12.38 18.31
CA LEU A 260 -5.13 -13.32 18.88
C LEU A 260 -5.27 -14.60 18.05
N GLU A 261 -5.34 -14.48 16.73
CA GLU A 261 -5.46 -15.63 15.85
C GLU A 261 -4.19 -16.49 15.86
N ILE A 262 -3.01 -15.87 15.90
CA ILE A 262 -1.72 -16.57 16.10
C ILE A 262 -1.73 -17.32 17.43
N SER A 263 -2.16 -16.65 18.51
CA SER A 263 -2.25 -17.24 19.85
C SER A 263 -3.15 -18.48 19.85
N ALA A 264 -4.35 -18.34 19.28
CA ALA A 264 -5.33 -19.42 19.18
C ALA A 264 -4.82 -20.66 18.41
N ARG A 265 -3.96 -20.45 17.41
CA ARG A 265 -3.41 -21.53 16.57
C ARG A 265 -2.22 -22.23 17.21
N HIS A 266 -1.35 -21.49 17.90
CA HIS A 266 -0.09 -22.04 18.43
C HIS A 266 -0.19 -22.48 19.91
N PHE A 267 -1.13 -21.93 20.67
CA PHE A 267 -1.32 -22.22 22.10
C PHE A 267 -2.75 -22.69 22.41
N PRO A 268 -3.20 -23.84 21.84
CA PRO A 268 -4.57 -24.32 22.03
C PRO A 268 -4.89 -24.75 23.47
N SER A 269 -3.88 -25.00 24.31
CA SER A 269 -4.03 -25.43 25.71
C SER A 269 -4.47 -24.33 26.68
N ASN A 270 -4.49 -23.07 26.24
CA ASN A 270 -4.87 -21.91 27.07
C ASN A 270 -6.37 -21.54 26.95
N ARG A 271 -7.22 -22.48 26.50
CA ARG A 271 -8.68 -22.32 26.44
C ARG A 271 -9.39 -23.17 27.47
#